data_AF-A0A1Y1RG94-F1
#
_entry.id   AF-A0A1Y1RG94-F1
#
_cell.length_a   1.000
_cell.length_b   1.000
_cell.length_c   1.000
_cell.angle_alpha   90.00
_cell.angle_beta   90.00
_cell.angle_gamma   90.00
#
_symmetry.space_group_name_H-M   'P 1'
#
loop_
_entity.id
_entity.type
_entity.pdbx_description
1 polymer ?
#
loop_
_entity_poly.entity_id
_entity_poly.type
_entity_poly.pdbx_seq_one_letter_code
_entity_poly.pdbx_strand_id
1 'polypeptide(L)'
;MELEPIIVTSIGASSWGASNPDFTWLDMESELYQKGLIHYRSKAVSIGGGGDRGRGLSRKGRSLLKEAIKRNSKISESDKKMDFIHESHLSASIDRRLDIYSEMERSRRKSIKVYINIGGGIASLGSSQNGKLIKAGLSRDLTAVEFPAEGVITRMAERGLPIIHILQIRRIANDYGISVMPYLEEEKSKIGKGALYYRETYSLPFTIAAILFLLTVIVLSLRLDVKHYIFQRKKS
;
A
#
# COMPACT_ATOMS: atom_id res chain seq x y z
N MET A 1 9.48 13.44 1.26
CA MET A 1 10.03 12.41 0.35
C MET A 1 9.55 12.74 -1.06
N GLU A 2 10.44 12.83 -2.04
CA GLU A 2 10.10 13.07 -3.45
C GLU A 2 9.80 11.74 -4.15
N LEU A 3 8.59 11.20 -3.94
CA LEU A 3 8.15 9.95 -4.58
C LEU A 3 7.48 10.25 -5.91
N GLU A 4 7.93 9.58 -6.98
CA GLU A 4 7.35 9.73 -8.32
C GLU A 4 6.65 8.43 -8.77
N PRO A 5 5.36 8.23 -8.46
CA PRO A 5 4.68 7.00 -8.80
C PRO A 5 4.47 6.83 -10.31
N ILE A 6 4.42 5.58 -10.75
CA ILE A 6 3.92 5.15 -12.07
C ILE A 6 2.66 4.33 -11.78
N ILE A 7 1.50 4.94 -12.00
CA ILE A 7 0.22 4.39 -11.58
C ILE A 7 -0.43 3.67 -12.78
N VAL A 8 -0.83 2.42 -12.60
CA VAL A 8 -1.66 1.68 -13.56
C VAL A 8 -2.93 1.24 -12.84
N THR A 9 -4.08 1.64 -13.37
CA THR A 9 -5.37 1.43 -12.70
C THR A 9 -6.26 0.47 -13.46
N SER A 10 -6.75 -0.58 -12.80
CA SER A 10 -7.87 -1.37 -13.30
C SER A 10 -9.19 -0.74 -12.83
N ILE A 11 -10.04 -0.30 -13.75
CA ILE A 11 -11.22 0.50 -13.39
C ILE A 11 -12.39 -0.34 -12.86
N GLY A 12 -12.44 -1.62 -13.23
CA GLY A 12 -13.43 -2.56 -12.71
C GLY A 12 -13.18 -2.83 -11.24
N ALA A 13 -13.89 -2.11 -10.39
CA ALA A 13 -13.86 -2.30 -8.94
C ALA A 13 -14.61 -3.58 -8.53
N SER A 14 -14.17 -4.21 -7.44
CA SER A 14 -15.02 -5.14 -6.69
C SER A 14 -16.09 -4.34 -5.93
N SER A 15 -17.01 -5.02 -5.24
CA SER A 15 -18.14 -4.40 -4.51
C SER A 15 -17.76 -3.37 -3.42
N TRP A 16 -16.47 -3.10 -3.21
CA TRP A 16 -15.92 -2.21 -2.18
C TRP A 16 -15.20 -0.99 -2.75
N GLY A 17 -15.31 -0.73 -4.05
CA GLY A 17 -14.73 0.46 -4.70
C GLY A 17 -15.78 1.40 -5.30
N ALA A 18 -15.33 2.28 -6.19
CA ALA A 18 -16.13 3.25 -6.94
C ALA A 18 -17.08 2.56 -7.95
N SER A 19 -18.10 1.87 -7.46
CA SER A 19 -19.02 1.05 -8.25
C SER A 19 -20.10 1.84 -8.98
N ASN A 20 -20.20 3.16 -8.75
CA ASN A 20 -21.05 4.03 -9.54
C ASN A 20 -20.45 4.20 -10.95
N PRO A 21 -21.10 3.70 -12.02
CA PRO A 21 -20.57 3.81 -13.37
C PRO A 21 -20.45 5.25 -13.88
N ASP A 22 -21.25 6.17 -13.33
CA ASP A 22 -21.23 7.59 -13.70
C ASP A 22 -20.15 8.38 -12.92
N PHE A 23 -19.60 7.79 -11.86
CA PHE A 23 -18.55 8.39 -11.03
C PHE A 23 -17.57 7.33 -10.52
N THR A 24 -16.72 6.87 -11.44
CA THR A 24 -15.69 5.85 -11.22
C THR A 24 -14.46 6.43 -10.52
N TRP A 25 -13.50 5.57 -10.18
CA TRP A 25 -12.21 6.03 -9.66
C TRP A 25 -11.51 7.03 -10.60
N LEU A 26 -11.61 6.86 -11.92
CA LEU A 26 -10.97 7.79 -12.85
C LEU A 26 -11.58 9.19 -12.80
N ASP A 27 -12.87 9.29 -12.49
CA ASP A 27 -13.55 10.57 -12.34
C ASP A 27 -13.08 11.26 -11.06
N MET A 28 -13.01 10.51 -9.96
CA MET A 28 -12.44 11.02 -8.71
C MET A 28 -10.97 11.43 -8.88
N GLU A 29 -10.14 10.59 -9.52
CA GLU A 29 -8.73 10.90 -9.81
C GLU A 29 -8.63 12.20 -10.61
N SER A 30 -9.47 12.36 -11.63
CA SER A 30 -9.50 13.54 -12.49
C SER A 30 -9.90 14.81 -11.75
N GLU A 31 -10.94 14.75 -10.91
CA GLU A 31 -11.39 15.87 -10.08
C GLU A 31 -10.34 16.28 -9.04
N LEU A 32 -9.76 15.30 -8.34
CA LEU A 32 -8.71 15.56 -7.34
C LEU A 32 -7.46 16.16 -7.98
N TYR A 33 -7.08 15.67 -9.17
CA TYR A 33 -5.93 16.18 -9.91
C TYR A 33 -6.15 17.61 -10.41
N GLN A 34 -7.31 17.91 -11.01
CA GLN A 34 -7.65 19.26 -11.48
C GLN A 34 -7.68 20.30 -10.35
N LYS A 35 -8.15 19.89 -9.16
CA LYS A 35 -8.15 20.75 -7.97
C LYS A 35 -6.78 20.86 -7.29
N GLY A 36 -5.75 20.20 -7.82
CA GLY A 36 -4.39 20.21 -7.27
C GLY A 36 -4.25 19.47 -5.94
N LEU A 37 -5.21 18.62 -5.57
CA LEU A 37 -5.19 17.83 -4.33
C LEU A 37 -4.29 16.59 -4.43
N ILE A 38 -4.14 16.06 -5.66
CA ILE A 38 -3.14 15.04 -5.98
C ILE A 38 -2.32 15.53 -7.18
N HIS A 39 -1.04 15.16 -7.22
CA HIS A 39 -0.10 15.60 -8.26
C HIS A 39 0.24 14.52 -9.29
N TYR A 40 -0.30 13.32 -9.09
CA TYR A 40 -0.08 12.18 -9.96
C TYR A 40 -1.41 11.54 -10.34
N ARG A 41 -1.42 10.95 -11.53
CA ARG A 41 -2.58 10.29 -12.13
C ARG A 41 -2.13 9.03 -12.84
N SER A 42 -3.10 8.18 -13.16
CA SER A 42 -2.90 6.94 -13.89
C SER A 42 -2.20 7.20 -15.23
N LYS A 43 -1.10 6.47 -15.47
CA LYS A 43 -0.36 6.47 -16.74
C LYS A 43 -0.99 5.50 -17.74
N ALA A 44 -1.53 4.41 -17.23
CA ALA A 44 -2.28 3.46 -18.02
C ALA A 44 -3.49 2.95 -17.23
N VAL A 45 -4.48 2.47 -17.97
CA VAL A 45 -5.69 1.88 -17.42
C VAL A 45 -6.06 0.60 -18.14
N SER A 46 -6.72 -0.30 -17.42
CA SER A 46 -7.39 -1.47 -17.98
C SER A 46 -8.83 -1.55 -17.50
N ILE A 47 -9.64 -2.39 -18.14
CA ILE A 47 -10.99 -2.68 -17.67
C ILE A 47 -10.96 -3.40 -16.31
N GLY A 48 -9.95 -4.22 -16.04
CA GLY A 48 -9.94 -5.07 -14.84
C GLY A 48 -10.85 -6.29 -14.97
N GLY A 49 -11.29 -6.84 -13.83
CA GLY A 49 -12.14 -8.03 -13.80
C GLY A 49 -11.45 -9.28 -14.38
N GLY A 50 -12.25 -10.28 -14.77
CA GLY A 50 -11.71 -11.53 -15.28
C GLY A 50 -10.96 -11.33 -16.60
N GLY A 51 -9.74 -11.88 -16.66
CA GLY A 51 -8.82 -11.73 -17.79
C GLY A 51 -8.33 -10.31 -18.03
N ASP A 52 -8.54 -9.37 -17.09
CA ASP A 52 -8.30 -7.93 -17.27
C ASP A 52 -9.16 -7.27 -18.38
N ARG A 53 -10.20 -7.98 -18.85
CA ARG A 53 -11.10 -7.59 -19.95
C ARG A 53 -12.57 -7.45 -19.49
N GLY A 54 -12.79 -7.44 -18.18
CA GLY A 54 -14.13 -7.39 -17.59
C GLY A 54 -14.94 -8.68 -17.81
N ARG A 55 -14.30 -9.86 -17.87
CA ARG A 55 -15.04 -11.13 -17.81
C ARG A 55 -15.73 -11.21 -16.44
N GLY A 56 -17.01 -11.56 -16.45
CA GLY A 56 -17.91 -11.47 -15.29
C GLY A 56 -18.78 -10.21 -15.28
N LEU A 57 -18.47 -9.19 -16.10
CA LEU A 57 -19.32 -8.04 -16.30
C LEU A 57 -20.28 -8.23 -17.49
N SER A 58 -21.45 -7.59 -17.42
CA SER A 58 -22.37 -7.51 -18.54
C SER A 58 -21.75 -6.73 -19.72
N ARG A 59 -22.31 -6.90 -20.92
CA ARG A 59 -21.91 -6.09 -22.10
C ARG A 59 -22.06 -4.59 -21.83
N LYS A 60 -23.18 -4.19 -21.21
CA LYS A 60 -23.44 -2.80 -20.79
C LYS A 60 -22.40 -2.31 -19.80
N GLY A 61 -22.09 -3.09 -18.76
CA GLY A 61 -21.06 -2.72 -17.77
C GLY A 61 -19.70 -2.47 -18.40
N ARG A 62 -19.26 -3.33 -19.34
CA ARG A 62 -18.02 -3.10 -20.09
C ARG A 62 -18.06 -1.85 -20.98
N SER A 63 -19.21 -1.49 -21.55
CA SER A 63 -19.37 -0.26 -22.33
C SER A 63 -19.20 0.97 -21.43
N LEU A 64 -19.90 1.00 -20.30
CA LEU A 64 -19.81 2.09 -19.32
C LEU A 64 -18.38 2.30 -18.82
N LEU A 65 -17.65 1.22 -18.56
CA LEU A 65 -16.24 1.28 -18.19
C LEU A 65 -15.36 1.87 -19.32
N LYS A 66 -15.60 1.51 -20.58
CA LYS A 66 -14.89 2.10 -21.73
C LYS A 66 -15.21 3.58 -21.91
N GLU A 67 -16.46 3.96 -21.69
CA GLU A 67 -16.90 5.36 -21.71
C GLU A 67 -16.23 6.16 -20.59
N ALA A 68 -16.12 5.58 -19.38
CA ALA A 68 -15.39 6.15 -18.27
C ALA A 68 -13.90 6.35 -18.57
N ILE A 69 -13.24 5.40 -19.24
CA ILE A 69 -11.86 5.56 -19.72
C ILE A 69 -11.80 6.70 -20.73
N LYS A 70 -12.70 6.72 -21.71
CA LYS A 70 -12.70 7.72 -22.78
C LYS A 70 -12.83 9.14 -22.22
N ARG A 71 -13.81 9.38 -21.33
CA ARG A 71 -14.05 10.72 -20.76
C ARG A 71 -12.92 11.21 -19.84
N ASN A 72 -12.12 10.31 -19.26
CA ASN A 72 -10.98 10.67 -18.39
C ASN A 72 -9.61 10.55 -19.10
N SER A 73 -9.57 10.09 -20.35
CA SER A 73 -8.31 9.80 -21.07
C SER A 73 -7.44 11.02 -21.37
N LYS A 74 -8.04 12.21 -21.37
CA LYS A 74 -7.39 13.50 -21.59
C LYS A 74 -8.17 14.58 -20.83
N ILE A 75 -7.54 15.21 -19.84
CA ILE A 75 -8.18 16.21 -18.96
C ILE A 75 -7.77 17.61 -19.38
N SER A 76 -6.47 17.82 -19.60
CA SER A 76 -5.93 19.04 -20.23
C SER A 76 -5.39 18.75 -21.62
N GLU A 77 -5.35 19.78 -22.47
CA GLU A 77 -4.77 19.71 -23.81
C GLU A 77 -3.27 19.37 -23.79
N SER A 78 -2.58 19.79 -22.72
CA SER A 78 -1.18 19.52 -22.42
C SER A 78 -0.91 18.12 -21.85
N ASP A 79 -1.95 17.39 -21.43
CA ASP A 79 -1.76 16.07 -20.82
C ASP A 79 -1.47 15.02 -21.88
N LYS A 80 -0.43 14.21 -21.65
CA LYS A 80 -0.21 12.99 -22.42
C LYS A 80 -1.42 12.07 -22.22
N LYS A 81 -1.98 11.60 -23.33
CA LYS A 81 -3.08 10.63 -23.34
C LYS A 81 -2.71 9.39 -22.52
N MET A 82 -3.63 8.98 -21.66
CA MET A 82 -3.49 7.76 -20.86
C MET A 82 -3.52 6.52 -21.76
N ASP A 83 -2.62 5.56 -21.48
CA ASP A 83 -2.58 4.32 -22.24
C ASP A 83 -3.73 3.39 -21.83
N PHE A 84 -4.38 2.75 -22.80
CA PHE A 84 -5.47 1.82 -22.54
C PHE A 84 -5.02 0.39 -22.83
N ILE A 85 -4.74 -0.35 -21.75
CA ILE A 85 -4.37 -1.76 -21.79
C ILE A 85 -5.63 -2.58 -22.07
N HIS A 86 -5.70 -3.14 -23.28
CA HIS A 86 -6.85 -3.92 -23.75
C HIS A 86 -6.41 -5.12 -24.58
N GLU A 87 -5.45 -5.87 -24.04
CA GLU A 87 -4.83 -7.00 -24.71
C GLU A 87 -5.74 -8.22 -24.76
N SER A 88 -5.56 -9.06 -25.78
CA SER A 88 -6.39 -10.25 -26.04
C SER A 88 -6.34 -11.29 -24.91
N HIS A 89 -5.21 -11.39 -24.21
CA HIS A 89 -4.97 -12.36 -23.15
C HIS A 89 -4.44 -11.70 -21.88
N LEU A 90 -4.56 -12.41 -20.75
CA LEU A 90 -4.08 -11.92 -19.46
C LEU A 90 -2.56 -11.74 -19.45
N SER A 91 -1.80 -12.69 -20.00
CA SER A 91 -0.34 -12.61 -20.10
C SER A 91 0.11 -11.35 -20.85
N ALA A 92 -0.46 -11.07 -22.01
CA ALA A 92 -0.19 -9.85 -22.76
C ALA A 92 -0.53 -8.57 -21.95
N SER A 93 -1.61 -8.61 -21.16
CA SER A 93 -1.95 -7.49 -20.26
C SER A 93 -0.93 -7.31 -19.12
N ILE A 94 -0.31 -8.39 -18.66
CA ILE A 94 0.78 -8.37 -17.67
C ILE A 94 2.05 -7.78 -18.32
N ASP A 95 2.41 -8.29 -19.51
CA ASP A 95 3.59 -7.85 -20.26
C ASP A 95 3.50 -6.36 -20.59
N ARG A 96 2.34 -5.88 -21.07
CA ARG A 96 2.15 -4.46 -21.36
C ARG A 96 2.38 -3.57 -20.13
N ARG A 97 2.01 -4.02 -18.93
CA ARG A 97 2.28 -3.28 -17.68
C ARG A 97 3.78 -3.21 -17.39
N LEU A 98 4.49 -4.32 -17.55
CA LEU A 98 5.94 -4.38 -17.37
C LEU A 98 6.67 -3.50 -18.39
N ASP A 99 6.17 -3.45 -19.63
CA ASP A 99 6.67 -2.55 -20.67
C ASP A 99 6.48 -1.09 -20.29
N ILE A 100 5.28 -0.71 -19.83
CA ILE A 100 5.00 0.66 -19.35
C ILE A 100 5.97 1.04 -18.23
N TYR A 101 6.20 0.16 -17.24
CA TYR A 101 7.17 0.44 -16.18
C TYR A 101 8.58 0.64 -16.73
N SER A 102 9.02 -0.24 -17.65
CA SER A 102 10.34 -0.17 -18.25
C SER A 102 10.53 1.07 -19.13
N GLU A 103 9.52 1.45 -19.93
CA GLU A 103 9.48 2.68 -20.72
C GLU A 103 9.60 3.92 -19.82
N MET A 104 8.91 3.91 -18.67
CA MET A 104 8.95 5.00 -17.71
C MET A 104 10.32 5.11 -17.01
N GLU A 105 10.96 3.98 -16.66
CA GLU A 105 12.32 3.97 -16.12
C GLU A 105 13.32 4.58 -17.11
N ARG A 106 13.25 4.19 -18.39
CA ARG A 106 14.10 4.73 -19.45
C ARG A 106 13.86 6.22 -19.68
N SER A 107 12.60 6.64 -19.82
CA SER A 107 12.25 8.04 -20.09
C SER A 107 12.63 8.99 -18.95
N ARG A 108 12.52 8.54 -17.69
CA ARG A 108 12.89 9.33 -16.51
C ARG A 108 14.37 9.19 -16.13
N ARG A 109 15.10 8.24 -16.72
CA ARG A 109 16.45 7.82 -16.30
C ARG A 109 16.52 7.51 -14.79
N LYS A 110 15.46 6.89 -14.25
CA LYS A 110 15.33 6.51 -12.83
C LYS A 110 14.86 5.07 -12.75
N SER A 111 15.40 4.30 -11.81
CA SER A 111 14.95 2.93 -11.54
C SER A 111 13.79 2.92 -10.54
N ILE A 112 12.84 2.01 -10.73
CA ILE A 112 11.81 1.70 -9.76
C ILE A 112 12.46 1.07 -8.52
N LYS A 113 12.05 1.52 -7.34
CA LYS A 113 12.62 1.08 -6.05
C LYS A 113 11.69 0.20 -5.22
N VAL A 114 10.40 0.18 -5.56
CA VAL A 114 9.37 -0.57 -4.87
C VAL A 114 8.20 -0.79 -5.82
N TYR A 115 7.58 -1.96 -5.77
CA TYR A 115 6.30 -2.20 -6.44
C TYR A 115 5.19 -2.27 -5.42
N ILE A 116 4.09 -1.56 -5.69
CA ILE A 116 2.93 -1.51 -4.79
C ILE A 116 1.74 -2.11 -5.54
N ASN A 117 1.19 -3.21 -5.03
CA ASN A 117 -0.04 -3.79 -5.53
C ASN A 117 -1.21 -3.46 -4.59
N ILE A 118 -2.26 -2.87 -5.13
CA ILE A 118 -3.48 -2.55 -4.40
C ILE A 118 -4.64 -3.34 -5.00
N GLY A 119 -5.27 -4.17 -4.17
CA GLY A 119 -6.43 -4.98 -4.55
C GLY A 119 -6.07 -6.31 -5.23
N GLY A 120 -7.13 -6.96 -5.72
CA GLY A 120 -7.10 -8.36 -6.14
C GLY A 120 -7.10 -8.58 -7.66
N GLY A 121 -6.68 -7.58 -8.44
CA GLY A 121 -6.66 -7.67 -9.90
C GLY A 121 -5.76 -8.80 -10.38
N ILE A 122 -6.29 -9.71 -11.19
CA ILE A 122 -5.53 -10.90 -11.61
C ILE A 122 -4.36 -10.58 -12.55
N ALA A 123 -4.33 -9.42 -13.21
CA ALA A 123 -3.13 -8.98 -13.93
C ALA A 123 -1.98 -8.67 -12.96
N SER A 124 -2.27 -8.04 -11.82
CA SER A 124 -1.24 -7.79 -10.82
C SER A 124 -0.85 -9.06 -10.08
N LEU A 125 -1.84 -9.87 -9.70
CA LEU A 125 -1.63 -11.07 -8.88
C LEU A 125 -1.20 -12.31 -9.66
N GLY A 126 -1.51 -12.41 -10.95
CA GLY A 126 -1.35 -13.62 -11.77
C GLY A 126 -2.54 -14.58 -11.65
N SER A 127 -2.98 -14.86 -10.42
CA SER A 127 -4.19 -15.67 -10.15
C SER A 127 -4.95 -15.20 -8.91
N SER A 128 -6.20 -15.65 -8.77
CA SER A 128 -6.97 -15.45 -7.54
C SER A 128 -6.42 -16.23 -6.35
N GLN A 129 -5.73 -17.35 -6.59
CA GLN A 129 -5.11 -18.16 -5.54
C GLN A 129 -3.87 -17.45 -4.97
N ASN A 130 -3.11 -16.74 -5.81
CA ASN A 130 -2.01 -15.90 -5.35
C ASN A 130 -2.49 -14.83 -4.36
N GLY A 131 -3.70 -14.29 -4.52
CA GLY A 131 -4.29 -13.35 -3.56
C GLY A 131 -4.53 -13.94 -2.15
N LYS A 132 -4.51 -15.27 -1.99
CA LYS A 132 -4.56 -15.95 -0.69
C LYS A 132 -3.16 -16.28 -0.16
N LEU A 133 -2.21 -16.54 -1.06
CA LEU A 133 -0.84 -16.94 -0.72
C LEU A 133 0.05 -15.73 -0.40
N ILE A 134 -0.08 -14.65 -1.17
CA ILE A 134 0.66 -13.41 -0.98
C ILE A 134 0.03 -12.66 0.20
N LYS A 135 0.78 -12.54 1.29
CA LYS A 135 0.35 -11.82 2.49
C LYS A 135 0.30 -10.31 2.22
N ALA A 136 -0.65 -9.63 2.85
CA ALA A 136 -0.66 -8.17 2.85
C ALA A 136 0.53 -7.61 3.67
N GLY A 137 1.02 -6.43 3.30
CA GLY A 137 2.16 -5.77 3.94
C GLY A 137 3.38 -5.67 3.03
N LEU A 138 4.54 -5.43 3.66
CA LEU A 138 5.84 -5.37 2.98
C LEU A 138 6.47 -6.76 2.91
N SER A 139 6.80 -7.20 1.70
CA SER A 139 7.71 -8.31 1.46
C SER A 139 9.01 -7.79 0.83
N ARG A 140 10.16 -8.16 1.40
CA ARG A 140 11.47 -7.86 0.82
C ARG A 140 11.96 -8.94 -0.15
N ASP A 141 11.42 -10.14 0.01
CA ASP A 141 11.71 -11.27 -0.84
C ASP A 141 10.44 -12.12 -0.97
N LEU A 142 9.89 -12.13 -2.18
CA LEU A 142 8.70 -12.91 -2.53
C LEU A 142 9.08 -14.11 -3.43
N THR A 143 10.35 -14.23 -3.86
CA THR A 143 10.77 -15.30 -4.79
C THR A 143 10.97 -16.64 -4.11
N ALA A 144 11.07 -16.66 -2.77
CA ALA A 144 11.13 -17.87 -1.97
C ALA A 144 9.85 -18.72 -1.98
N VAL A 145 8.76 -18.24 -2.59
CA VAL A 145 7.47 -18.93 -2.67
C VAL A 145 7.12 -19.17 -4.13
N GLU A 146 6.83 -20.42 -4.50
CA GLU A 146 6.28 -20.73 -5.81
C GLU A 146 4.79 -20.39 -5.87
N PHE A 147 4.40 -19.68 -6.93
CA PHE A 147 3.01 -19.28 -7.14
C PHE A 147 2.39 -20.01 -8.34
N PRO A 148 1.11 -20.41 -8.25
CA PRO A 148 0.39 -21.10 -9.34
C PRO A 148 0.37 -20.39 -10.70
N ALA A 149 0.53 -19.07 -10.73
CA ALA A 149 0.62 -18.29 -11.96
C ALA A 149 1.41 -17.02 -11.72
N GLU A 150 2.13 -16.52 -12.71
CA GLU A 150 2.86 -15.27 -12.60
C GLU A 150 1.95 -14.07 -12.86
N GLY A 151 2.19 -12.99 -12.11
CA GLY A 151 1.57 -11.68 -12.31
C GLY A 151 2.62 -10.60 -12.25
N VAL A 152 2.20 -9.34 -12.41
CA VAL A 152 3.14 -8.21 -12.26
C VAL A 152 3.87 -8.26 -10.92
N ILE A 153 3.20 -8.68 -9.84
CA ILE A 153 3.80 -8.75 -8.51
C ILE A 153 4.98 -9.72 -8.41
N THR A 154 4.89 -10.90 -9.03
CA THR A 154 5.96 -11.90 -9.01
C THR A 154 7.11 -11.48 -9.93
N ARG A 155 6.77 -10.98 -11.13
CA ARG A 155 7.75 -10.46 -12.10
C ARG A 155 8.54 -9.26 -11.57
N MET A 156 7.90 -8.40 -10.75
CA MET A 156 8.59 -7.30 -10.09
C MET A 156 9.43 -7.78 -8.89
N ALA A 157 8.99 -8.81 -8.18
CA ALA A 157 9.79 -9.42 -7.10
C ALA A 157 11.06 -10.12 -7.63
N GLU A 158 10.96 -10.81 -8.77
CA GLU A 158 12.10 -11.42 -9.47
C GLU A 158 13.15 -10.41 -9.92
N ARG A 159 12.77 -9.14 -10.10
CA ARG A 159 13.72 -8.03 -10.32
C ARG A 159 14.44 -7.57 -9.04
N GLY A 160 14.21 -8.24 -7.91
CA GLY A 160 14.77 -7.88 -6.61
C GLY A 160 14.11 -6.66 -5.96
N LEU A 161 12.89 -6.30 -6.38
CA LEU A 161 12.17 -5.14 -5.82
C LEU A 161 11.39 -5.54 -4.56
N PRO A 162 11.42 -4.73 -3.50
CA PRO A 162 10.49 -4.89 -2.39
C PRO A 162 9.06 -4.67 -2.89
N ILE A 163 8.15 -5.48 -2.34
CA ILE A 163 6.74 -5.50 -2.71
C ILE A 163 5.91 -5.02 -1.53
N ILE A 164 5.07 -4.02 -1.75
CA ILE A 164 4.01 -3.65 -0.80
C ILE A 164 2.70 -4.15 -1.38
N HIS A 165 2.10 -5.14 -0.71
CA HIS A 165 0.81 -5.69 -1.12
C HIS A 165 -0.30 -5.22 -0.18
N ILE A 166 -1.27 -4.48 -0.71
CA ILE A 166 -2.44 -4.03 0.03
C ILE A 166 -3.64 -4.81 -0.49
N LEU A 167 -4.11 -5.76 0.30
CA LEU A 167 -5.30 -6.56 0.02
C LEU A 167 -6.07 -6.78 1.32
N GLN A 168 -7.38 -7.06 1.19
CA GLN A 168 -8.27 -7.28 2.33
C GLN A 168 -8.33 -6.05 3.25
N ILE A 169 -8.71 -4.88 2.70
CA ILE A 169 -8.75 -3.63 3.45
C ILE A 169 -9.56 -3.71 4.75
N ARG A 170 -10.63 -4.53 4.80
CA ARG A 170 -11.39 -4.80 6.03
C ARG A 170 -10.54 -5.45 7.12
N ARG A 171 -9.72 -6.43 6.75
CA ARG A 171 -8.82 -7.10 7.69
C ARG A 171 -7.78 -6.12 8.19
N ILE A 172 -7.14 -5.38 7.28
CA ILE A 172 -6.19 -4.32 7.66
C ILE A 172 -6.85 -3.33 8.60
N ALA A 173 -8.04 -2.84 8.26
CA ALA A 173 -8.78 -1.90 9.08
C ALA A 173 -9.07 -2.47 10.48
N ASN A 174 -9.56 -3.71 10.57
CA ASN A 174 -9.79 -4.39 11.86
C ASN A 174 -8.50 -4.58 12.66
N ASP A 175 -7.41 -5.03 12.04
CA ASP A 175 -6.12 -5.27 12.69
C ASP A 175 -5.54 -3.98 13.31
N TYR A 176 -5.91 -2.81 12.76
CA TYR A 176 -5.51 -1.49 13.24
C TYR A 176 -6.62 -0.70 13.96
N GLY A 177 -7.75 -1.34 14.30
CA GLY A 177 -8.87 -0.71 15.00
C GLY A 177 -9.55 0.43 14.22
N ILE A 178 -9.44 0.43 12.89
CA ILE A 178 -10.12 1.37 11.99
C ILE A 178 -11.52 0.81 11.69
N SER A 179 -12.56 1.57 12.03
CA SER A 179 -13.93 1.24 11.64
C SER A 179 -14.07 1.28 10.12
N VAL A 180 -14.53 0.17 9.53
CA VAL A 180 -14.80 0.04 8.08
C VAL A 180 -16.25 0.34 7.72
N MET A 181 -17.07 0.73 8.71
CA MET A 181 -18.48 1.07 8.51
C MET A 181 -18.64 2.46 7.87
N PRO A 182 -19.69 2.65 7.05
CA PRO A 182 -19.99 3.97 6.52
C PRO A 182 -20.42 4.87 7.68
N TYR A 183 -19.57 5.86 7.96
CA TYR A 183 -19.82 7.11 8.68
C TYR A 183 -21.19 7.18 9.38
N LEU A 184 -21.26 6.76 10.64
CA LEU A 184 -22.17 7.45 11.56
C LEU A 184 -21.54 8.82 11.81
N GLU A 185 -22.34 9.87 11.64
CA GLU A 185 -21.92 11.29 11.74
C GLU A 185 -21.21 11.61 13.07
N GLU A 186 -21.46 10.80 14.09
CA GLU A 186 -20.91 10.85 15.44
C GLU A 186 -19.44 10.39 15.54
N GLU A 187 -18.94 9.66 14.54
CA GLU A 187 -17.57 9.12 14.47
C GLU A 187 -16.65 9.92 13.53
N LYS A 188 -16.88 11.22 13.34
CA LYS A 188 -15.85 12.10 12.76
C LYS A 188 -14.64 12.14 13.69
N SER A 189 -13.74 11.17 13.56
CA SER A 189 -12.47 11.18 14.27
C SER A 189 -11.80 12.51 13.96
N LYS A 190 -11.50 13.30 15.00
CA LYS A 190 -10.84 14.59 14.83
C LYS A 190 -9.52 14.33 14.10
N ILE A 191 -9.27 15.09 13.02
CA ILE A 191 -8.04 14.99 12.24
C ILE A 191 -6.83 15.01 13.18
N GLY A 192 -5.92 14.03 13.04
CA GLY A 192 -4.75 13.87 13.90
C GLY A 192 -4.99 13.11 15.22
N LYS A 193 -6.18 12.55 15.43
CA LYS A 193 -6.48 11.62 16.52
C LYS A 193 -6.90 10.25 15.96
N GLY A 194 -6.38 9.18 16.55
CA GLY A 194 -6.70 7.80 16.17
C GLY A 194 -5.55 6.84 16.48
N ALA A 195 -5.81 5.53 16.44
CA ALA A 195 -4.82 4.51 16.75
C ALA A 195 -3.57 4.54 15.85
N LEU A 196 -3.68 5.09 14.64
CA LEU A 196 -2.56 5.30 13.69
C LEU A 196 -1.73 6.56 13.96
N TYR A 197 -2.23 7.48 14.78
CA TYR A 197 -1.58 8.75 15.12
C TYR A 197 -1.05 8.70 16.56
N TYR A 198 -0.19 7.72 16.87
CA TYR A 198 0.56 7.71 18.13
C TYR A 198 2.04 7.99 17.85
N ARG A 199 2.67 8.75 18.75
CA ARG A 199 4.11 8.95 18.79
C ARG A 199 4.57 8.41 20.13
N GLU A 200 5.42 7.39 20.12
CA GLU A 200 6.10 7.00 21.35
C GLU A 200 6.96 8.18 21.81
N THR A 201 6.54 8.79 22.91
CA THR A 201 7.29 9.85 23.56
C THR A 201 7.67 9.31 24.92
N TYR A 202 8.97 9.16 25.15
CA TYR A 202 9.48 8.85 26.48
C TYR A 202 9.28 10.09 27.35
N SER A 203 8.60 9.93 28.48
CA SER A 203 8.48 11.00 29.46
C SER A 203 9.83 11.17 30.16
N LEU A 204 10.61 12.15 29.71
CA LEU A 204 11.92 12.51 30.31
C LEU A 204 11.89 12.53 31.85
N PRO A 205 10.86 13.11 32.53
CA PRO A 205 10.79 13.09 33.99
C PRO A 205 10.72 11.67 34.58
N PHE A 206 9.95 10.78 33.96
CA PHE A 206 9.82 9.39 34.41
C PHE A 206 11.11 8.61 34.17
N THR A 207 11.74 8.81 33.00
CA THR A 207 13.04 8.20 32.69
C THR A 207 14.12 8.63 33.68
N ILE A 208 14.19 9.93 34.01
CA ILE A 208 15.12 10.45 35.02
C ILE A 208 14.83 9.86 36.41
N ALA A 209 13.56 9.81 36.82
CA ALA A 209 13.17 9.23 38.11
C ALA A 209 13.57 7.74 38.21
N ALA A 210 13.35 6.97 37.15
CA ALA A 210 13.74 5.56 37.08
C ALA A 210 15.27 5.38 37.17
N ILE A 211 16.05 6.22 36.47
CA ILE A 211 17.52 6.22 36.54
C ILE A 211 18.00 6.53 37.95
N LEU A 212 17.46 7.59 38.59
CA LEU A 212 17.84 7.98 39.95
C LEU A 212 17.49 6.89 40.97
N PHE A 213 16.33 6.25 40.83
CA PHE A 213 15.94 5.13 41.67
C PHE A 213 16.93 3.97 41.55
N LEU A 214 17.28 3.60 40.31
CA LEU A 214 18.20 2.49 40.03
C LEU A 214 19.61 2.78 40.57
N LEU A 215 20.12 4.01 40.41
CA LEU A 215 21.38 4.45 41.00
C LEU A 215 21.36 4.39 42.54
N THR A 216 20.25 4.78 43.16
CA THR A 216 20.08 4.76 44.62
C THR A 216 20.14 3.33 45.15
N VAL A 217 19.47 2.38 44.47
CA VAL A 217 19.51 0.95 44.81
C VAL A 217 20.94 0.39 44.69
N ILE A 218 21.65 0.72 43.61
CA ILE A 218 23.05 0.29 43.42
C ILE A 218 23.94 0.82 44.54
N VAL A 219 23.83 2.11 44.88
CA VAL A 219 24.64 2.73 45.95
C VAL A 219 24.33 2.11 47.31
N LEU A 220 23.06 1.84 47.61
CA LEU A 220 22.66 1.16 48.85
C LEU A 220 23.22 -0.27 48.92
N SER A 221 23.11 -1.03 47.83
CA SER A 221 23.66 -2.39 47.74
C SER A 221 25.17 -2.38 47.99
N LEU A 222 25.91 -1.51 47.30
CA LEU A 222 27.36 -1.38 47.48
C LEU A 222 27.73 -0.96 48.91
N ARG A 223 26.96 -0.06 49.54
CA ARG A 223 27.20 0.32 50.94
C ARG A 223 26.94 -0.83 51.91
N LEU A 224 25.89 -1.62 51.70
CA LEU A 224 25.59 -2.79 52.51
C LEU A 224 26.67 -3.87 52.35
N ASP A 225 27.10 -4.15 51.12
CA ASP A 225 28.17 -5.11 50.83
C ASP A 225 29.52 -4.68 51.42
N VAL A 226 29.93 -3.41 51.24
CA VAL A 226 31.16 -2.87 51.83
C VAL A 226 31.11 -2.91 53.35
N LYS A 227 29.97 -2.58 53.96
CA LYS A 227 29.80 -2.68 55.43
C LYS A 227 29.90 -4.14 55.89
N HIS A 228 29.32 -5.08 55.15
CA HIS A 228 29.41 -6.50 55.45
C HIS A 228 30.87 -7.01 55.35
N TYR A 229 31.59 -6.61 54.31
CA TYR A 229 32.98 -7.01 54.06
C TYR A 229 33.96 -6.43 55.11
N ILE A 230 33.78 -5.17 55.51
CA ILE A 230 34.61 -4.52 56.55
C ILE A 230 34.34 -5.12 57.94
N PHE A 231 33.09 -5.46 58.27
CA PHE A 231 32.76 -6.04 59.58
C PHE A 231 33.21 -7.50 59.72
N GLN A 232 33.26 -8.30 58.64
CA GLN A 232 33.81 -9.66 58.71
C GLN A 232 35.34 -9.66 58.92
N ARG A 233 36.07 -8.70 58.35
CA ARG A 233 37.53 -8.58 58.55
C ARG A 233 37.97 -8.22 59.97
N LYS A 234 37.08 -7.62 60.78
CA LYS A 234 37.36 -7.26 62.18
C LYS A 234 37.21 -8.42 63.18
N LYS A 235 36.76 -9.60 62.72
CA LYS A 235 36.50 -10.79 63.54
C LYS A 235 37.49 -11.94 63.32
N SER A 236 38.57 -11.72 62.56
CA SER A 236 39.68 -12.68 62.41
C SER A 236 40.94 -12.19 63.10
#